data_AF-A0A4R9BX99-F1
#
_entry.id   AF-A0A4R9BX99-F1
#
_cell.length_a   1.000
_cell.length_b   1.000
_cell.length_c   1.000
_cell.angle_alpha   90.00
_cell.angle_beta   90.00
_cell.angle_gamma   90.00
#
_symmetry.space_group_name_H-M   'P 1'
#
loop_
_entity.id
_entity.type
_entity.pdbx_description
1 polymer ?
#
loop_
_entity_poly.entity_id
_entity_poly.type
_entity_poly.pdbx_seq_one_letter_code
_entity_poly.pdbx_strand_id
1 'polypeptide(L)'
;MQQQEWWNTAGIDDIATAYETADAWRTVDPDIARTSDRMREELRGLYGIDVNNLDADPTAVREALARAQQDRSASAESRGESGTDYAEAAALLTVADQLDRKAEERDRGQERAENTSDEPAEGLSREQLTGRADVTRDDAANTYDSAGRRESYAADMEKSSVDPQLQRVRLVADRENGTHPNAAVATKPGKQAKARNGSQSPGLQRERGGLSR
;
A
#
# COMPACT_ATOMS: atom_id res chain seq x y z
N MET A 1 -5.32 32.21 -14.45
CA MET A 1 -4.69 30.96 -14.92
C MET A 1 -3.29 30.77 -14.33
N GLN A 2 -2.41 31.76 -14.31
CA GLN A 2 -1.04 31.63 -13.75
C GLN A 2 -0.96 31.18 -12.27
N GLN A 3 -1.97 31.49 -11.45
CA GLN A 3 -1.95 31.16 -10.02
C GLN A 3 -2.18 29.67 -9.72
N GLN A 4 -2.99 28.98 -10.53
CA GLN A 4 -3.20 27.53 -10.38
C GLN A 4 -2.00 26.72 -10.87
N GLU A 5 -1.31 27.21 -11.90
CA GLU A 5 -0.05 26.63 -12.36
C GLU A 5 1.04 26.75 -11.28
N TRP A 6 1.05 27.83 -10.50
CA TRP A 6 1.97 27.99 -9.37
C TRP A 6 1.71 26.95 -8.28
N TRP A 7 0.48 26.75 -7.83
CA TRP A 7 0.17 25.71 -6.82
C TRP A 7 0.53 24.29 -7.26
N ASN A 8 0.55 24.02 -8.57
CA ASN A 8 0.92 22.72 -9.13
C ASN A 8 2.44 22.52 -9.27
N THR A 9 3.21 23.61 -9.34
CA THR A 9 4.67 23.57 -9.59
C THR A 9 5.51 23.97 -8.39
N ALA A 10 4.96 24.78 -7.48
CA ALA A 10 5.61 25.21 -6.26
C ALA A 10 5.84 24.03 -5.32
N GLY A 11 7.05 23.93 -4.78
CA GLY A 11 7.35 23.00 -3.70
C GLY A 11 6.66 23.41 -2.41
N ILE A 12 6.59 22.49 -1.44
CA ILE A 12 6.02 22.77 -0.13
C ILE A 12 6.78 23.87 0.61
N ASP A 13 8.10 23.90 0.48
CA ASP A 13 8.92 24.96 1.05
C ASP A 13 8.63 26.32 0.40
N ASP A 14 8.36 26.36 -0.91
CA ASP A 14 7.98 27.60 -1.62
C ASP A 14 6.62 28.11 -1.14
N ILE A 15 5.65 27.20 -0.98
CA ILE A 15 4.31 27.50 -0.47
C ILE A 15 4.38 28.01 0.97
N ALA A 16 5.15 27.33 1.84
CA ALA A 16 5.32 27.73 3.23
C ALA A 16 6.00 29.10 3.35
N THR A 17 7.05 29.34 2.56
CA THR A 17 7.78 30.62 2.55
C THR A 17 6.92 31.76 2.01
N ALA A 18 6.11 31.51 0.97
CA ALA A 18 5.17 32.48 0.42
C ALA A 18 4.08 32.84 1.45
N TYR A 19 3.56 31.85 2.18
CA TYR A 19 2.61 32.07 3.25
C TYR A 19 3.22 32.88 4.41
N GLU A 20 4.41 32.51 4.88
CA GLU A 20 5.14 33.22 5.94
C GLU A 20 5.34 34.69 5.58
N THR A 21 5.74 34.96 4.34
CA THR A 21 5.92 36.33 3.82
C THR A 21 4.60 37.09 3.77
N ALA A 22 3.52 36.46 3.28
CA ALA A 22 2.21 37.09 3.21
C ALA A 22 1.62 37.37 4.60
N ASP A 23 1.84 36.49 5.57
CA ASP A 23 1.38 36.66 6.95
C ASP A 23 2.15 37.77 7.68
N ALA A 24 3.48 37.85 7.49
CA ALA A 24 4.31 38.90 8.10
C ALA A 24 3.95 40.33 7.63
N TRP A 25 3.44 40.48 6.40
CA TRP A 25 3.14 41.78 5.80
C TRP A 25 1.65 42.14 5.82
N ARG A 26 0.78 41.25 6.29
CA ARG A 26 -0.68 41.42 6.33
C ARG A 26 -1.13 42.68 7.11
N THR A 27 -0.38 43.11 8.12
CA THR A 27 -0.72 44.32 8.90
C THR A 27 -0.29 45.62 8.23
N VAL A 28 0.56 45.53 7.21
CA VAL A 28 1.18 46.68 6.53
C VAL A 28 0.48 46.96 5.21
N ASP A 29 0.07 45.93 4.47
CA ASP A 29 -0.54 46.06 3.15
C ASP A 29 -1.87 45.27 3.04
N PRO A 30 -3.01 45.95 2.77
CA PRO A 30 -4.31 45.32 2.64
C PRO A 30 -4.47 44.41 1.41
N ASP A 31 -3.65 44.59 0.36
CA ASP A 31 -3.58 43.65 -0.78
C ASP A 31 -2.87 42.34 -0.37
N ILE A 32 -1.82 42.44 0.45
CA ILE A 32 -1.11 41.27 0.99
C ILE A 32 -1.98 40.53 2.01
N ALA A 33 -2.77 41.24 2.82
CA ALA A 33 -3.75 40.62 3.72
C ALA A 33 -4.74 39.72 2.96
N ARG A 34 -5.30 40.22 1.84
CA ARG A 34 -6.19 39.44 0.96
C ARG A 34 -5.48 38.23 0.34
N THR A 35 -4.20 38.35 0.07
CA THR A 35 -3.38 37.24 -0.47
C THR A 35 -3.17 36.16 0.58
N SER A 36 -2.86 36.53 1.83
CA SER A 36 -2.74 35.59 2.95
C SER A 36 -4.06 34.86 3.22
N ASP A 37 -5.18 35.58 3.28
CA ASP A 37 -6.51 34.97 3.48
C ASP A 37 -6.87 33.98 2.35
N ARG A 38 -6.49 34.31 1.11
CA ARG A 38 -6.68 33.42 -0.04
C ARG A 38 -5.78 32.18 0.05
N MET A 39 -4.51 32.33 0.41
CA MET A 39 -3.61 31.19 0.61
C MET A 39 -4.11 30.25 1.70
N ARG A 40 -4.74 30.77 2.77
CA ARG A 40 -5.37 29.93 3.81
C ARG A 40 -6.53 29.09 3.26
N GLU A 41 -7.38 29.67 2.43
CA GLU A 41 -8.49 28.93 1.81
C GLU A 41 -8.00 27.85 0.84
N GLU A 42 -6.96 28.15 0.05
CA GLU A 42 -6.35 27.17 -0.86
C GLU A 42 -5.63 26.05 -0.09
N LEU A 43 -4.91 26.35 1.00
CA LEU A 43 -4.29 25.35 1.88
C LEU A 43 -5.33 24.43 2.52
N ARG A 44 -6.48 24.99 2.92
CA ARG A 44 -7.61 24.24 3.44
C ARG A 44 -8.25 23.36 2.36
N GLY A 45 -8.49 23.90 1.17
CA GLY A 45 -9.15 23.20 0.06
C GLY A 45 -8.30 22.10 -0.57
N LEU A 46 -6.99 22.34 -0.77
CA LEU A 46 -6.09 21.43 -1.49
C LEU A 46 -5.37 20.43 -0.59
N TYR A 47 -5.06 20.83 0.65
CA TYR A 47 -4.26 20.04 1.58
C TYR A 47 -4.99 19.68 2.88
N GLY A 48 -6.19 20.22 3.11
CA GLY A 48 -6.94 20.00 4.35
C GLY A 48 -6.32 20.67 5.56
N ILE A 49 -5.41 21.63 5.37
CA ILE A 49 -4.66 22.28 6.44
C ILE A 49 -5.43 23.53 6.89
N ASP A 50 -5.99 23.48 8.10
CA ASP A 50 -6.61 24.65 8.72
C ASP A 50 -5.56 25.45 9.49
N VAL A 51 -5.01 26.46 8.81
CA VAL A 51 -3.97 27.35 9.35
C VAL A 51 -4.43 28.13 10.59
N ASN A 52 -5.74 28.34 10.78
CA ASN A 52 -6.24 29.03 11.96
C ASN A 52 -6.19 28.15 13.22
N ASN A 53 -6.25 26.82 13.07
CA ASN A 53 -6.03 25.87 14.17
C ASN A 53 -4.54 25.69 14.51
N LEU A 54 -3.64 26.18 13.66
CA LEU A 54 -2.19 26.13 13.82
C LEU A 54 -1.63 27.45 14.38
N ASP A 55 -2.49 28.31 14.95
CA ASP A 55 -2.15 29.66 15.44
C ASP A 55 -1.45 30.56 14.41
N ALA A 56 -1.62 30.27 13.11
CA ALA A 56 -0.87 30.88 12.02
C ALA A 56 0.67 30.72 12.12
N ASP A 57 1.18 29.75 12.90
CA ASP A 57 2.62 29.47 12.98
C ASP A 57 3.14 28.92 11.64
N PRO A 58 4.06 29.63 10.96
CA PRO A 58 4.65 29.18 9.70
C PRO A 58 5.34 27.81 9.80
N THR A 59 5.90 27.48 10.96
CA THR A 59 6.59 26.20 11.20
C THR A 59 5.59 25.06 11.23
N ALA A 60 4.47 25.25 11.94
CA ALA A 60 3.40 24.28 12.03
C ALA A 60 2.71 24.04 10.67
N VAL A 61 2.55 25.09 9.85
CA VAL A 61 2.05 24.97 8.46
C VAL A 61 3.02 24.15 7.60
N ARG A 62 4.33 24.37 7.73
CA ARG A 62 5.35 23.60 6.99
C ARG A 62 5.33 22.11 7.38
N GLU A 63 5.22 21.80 8.66
CA GLU A 63 5.08 20.41 9.11
C GLU A 63 3.79 19.76 8.60
N ALA A 64 2.67 20.49 8.63
CA ALA A 64 1.40 20.00 8.14
C ALA A 64 1.45 19.69 6.63
N LEU A 65 2.09 20.56 5.84
CA LEU A 65 2.32 20.33 4.42
C LEU A 65 3.23 19.11 4.17
N ALA A 66 4.33 18.98 4.90
CA ALA A 66 5.22 17.84 4.78
C ALA A 66 4.50 16.51 5.08
N ARG A 67 3.64 16.48 6.11
CA ARG A 67 2.79 15.32 6.42
C ARG A 67 1.82 15.03 5.27
N ALA A 68 1.10 16.04 4.78
CA ALA A 68 0.14 15.89 3.69
C ALA A 68 0.79 15.33 2.40
N GLN A 69 2.04 15.70 2.11
CA GLN A 69 2.79 15.13 0.99
C GLN A 69 3.14 13.66 1.23
N GLN A 70 3.65 13.33 2.42
CA GLN A 70 3.98 11.96 2.78
C GLN A 70 2.76 11.04 2.73
N ASP A 71 1.59 11.55 3.11
CA ASP A 71 0.33 10.82 3.02
C ASP A 71 -0.07 10.56 1.58
N ARG A 72 0.09 11.58 0.72
CA ARG A 72 -0.23 11.48 -0.70
C ARG A 72 0.71 10.49 -1.40
N SER A 73 2.00 10.49 -1.08
CA SER A 73 2.95 9.52 -1.62
C SER A 73 2.64 8.10 -1.15
N ALA A 74 2.39 7.89 0.14
CA ALA A 74 2.04 6.58 0.68
C ALA A 74 0.75 6.02 0.06
N SER A 75 -0.24 6.89 -0.16
CA SER A 75 -1.48 6.52 -0.84
C SER A 75 -1.28 6.18 -2.31
N ALA A 76 -0.35 6.84 -2.99
CA ALA A 76 -0.01 6.55 -4.38
C ALA A 76 0.75 5.22 -4.50
N GLU A 77 1.69 4.96 -3.59
CA GLU A 77 2.43 3.69 -3.50
C GLU A 77 1.48 2.51 -3.27
N SER A 78 0.55 2.63 -2.31
CA SER A 78 -0.43 1.57 -2.03
C SER A 78 -1.32 1.25 -3.24
N ARG A 79 -1.70 2.27 -4.03
CA ARG A 79 -2.44 2.06 -5.29
C ARG A 79 -1.56 1.40 -6.36
N GLY A 80 -0.30 1.81 -6.46
CA GLY A 80 0.67 1.22 -7.39
C GLY A 80 0.95 -0.24 -7.12
N GLU A 81 1.07 -0.64 -5.86
CA GLU A 81 1.25 -2.04 -5.47
C GLU A 81 0.02 -2.89 -5.78
N SER A 82 -1.18 -2.42 -5.42
CA SER A 82 -2.42 -3.14 -5.75
C SER A 82 -2.54 -3.37 -7.26
N GLY A 83 -2.20 -2.36 -8.08
CA GLY A 83 -2.15 -2.52 -9.53
C GLY A 83 -1.08 -3.51 -10.02
N THR A 84 0.05 -3.61 -9.31
CA THR A 84 1.10 -4.61 -9.60
C THR A 84 0.62 -6.02 -9.28
N ASP A 85 -0.05 -6.22 -8.15
CA ASP A 85 -0.60 -7.52 -7.75
C ASP A 85 -1.66 -8.02 -8.74
N TYR A 86 -2.53 -7.12 -9.22
CA TYR A 86 -3.49 -7.45 -10.28
C TYR A 86 -2.80 -7.85 -11.59
N ALA A 87 -1.73 -7.14 -11.96
CA ALA A 87 -0.95 -7.46 -13.16
C ALA A 87 -0.24 -8.82 -13.01
N GLU A 88 0.27 -9.14 -11.83
CA GLU A 88 0.89 -10.44 -11.53
C GLU A 88 -0.15 -11.57 -11.59
N ALA A 89 -1.32 -11.39 -10.97
CA ALA A 89 -2.42 -12.36 -11.06
C ALA A 89 -2.85 -12.62 -12.51
N ALA A 90 -2.97 -11.57 -13.33
CA ALA A 90 -3.29 -11.71 -14.76
C ALA A 90 -2.18 -12.45 -15.55
N ALA A 91 -0.91 -12.22 -15.20
CA ALA A 91 0.21 -12.93 -15.80
C ALA A 91 0.19 -14.42 -15.44
N LEU A 92 -0.10 -14.77 -14.19
CA LEU A 92 -0.24 -16.16 -13.74
C LEU A 92 -1.39 -16.87 -14.45
N LEU A 93 -2.56 -16.23 -14.63
CA LEU A 93 -3.66 -16.79 -15.42
C LEU A 93 -3.26 -17.07 -16.87
N THR A 94 -2.47 -16.17 -17.48
CA THR A 94 -1.94 -16.38 -18.83
C THR A 94 -1.01 -17.62 -18.89
N VAL A 95 -0.22 -17.86 -17.84
CA VAL A 95 0.63 -19.05 -17.73
C VAL A 95 -0.21 -20.31 -17.55
N ALA A 96 -1.27 -20.27 -16.73
CA ALA A 96 -2.20 -21.39 -16.56
C ALA A 96 -2.83 -21.79 -17.90
N ASP A 97 -3.31 -20.80 -18.69
CA ASP A 97 -3.87 -21.05 -20.02
C ASP A 97 -2.85 -21.70 -20.98
N GLN A 98 -1.58 -21.31 -20.90
CA GLN A 98 -0.52 -21.93 -21.71
C GLN A 98 -0.25 -23.38 -21.31
N LEU A 99 -0.36 -23.70 -20.03
CA LEU A 99 -0.21 -25.07 -19.51
C LEU A 99 -1.39 -25.95 -19.94
N ASP A 100 -2.61 -25.42 -19.89
CA ASP A 100 -3.81 -26.12 -20.36
C ASP A 100 -3.74 -26.41 -21.87
N ARG A 101 -3.33 -25.44 -22.69
CA ARG A 101 -3.09 -25.69 -24.13
C ARG A 101 -2.06 -26.78 -24.38
N LYS A 102 -0.96 -26.78 -23.62
CA LYS A 102 0.04 -27.86 -23.70
C LYS A 102 -0.54 -29.21 -23.31
N ALA A 103 -1.41 -29.26 -22.30
CA ALA A 103 -2.06 -30.51 -21.91
C ALA A 103 -2.93 -31.06 -23.04
N GLU A 104 -3.72 -30.20 -23.71
CA GLU A 104 -4.50 -30.61 -24.88
C GLU A 104 -3.62 -31.05 -26.07
N GLU A 105 -2.49 -30.38 -26.30
CA GLU A 105 -1.51 -30.80 -27.31
C GLU A 105 -0.91 -32.17 -26.99
N ARG A 106 -0.71 -32.51 -25.70
CA ARG A 106 -0.28 -33.85 -25.29
C ARG A 106 -1.34 -34.89 -25.60
N ASP A 107 -2.60 -34.63 -25.29
CA ASP A 107 -3.70 -35.56 -25.59
C ASP A 107 -3.80 -35.81 -27.09
N ARG A 108 -3.82 -34.75 -27.91
CA ARG A 108 -3.83 -34.86 -29.38
C ARG A 108 -2.59 -35.59 -29.93
N GLY A 109 -1.43 -35.35 -29.34
CA GLY A 109 -0.18 -36.01 -29.71
C GLY A 109 -0.20 -37.51 -29.40
N GLN A 110 -0.79 -37.88 -28.27
CA GLN A 110 -0.96 -39.27 -27.83
C GLN A 110 -1.93 -40.01 -28.77
N GLU A 111 -3.10 -39.44 -29.06
CA GLU A 111 -4.06 -40.00 -30.02
C GLU A 111 -3.44 -40.17 -31.42
N ARG A 112 -2.58 -39.25 -31.84
CA ARG A 112 -1.87 -39.34 -33.11
C ARG A 112 -0.85 -40.48 -33.10
N ALA A 113 -0.02 -40.57 -32.06
CA ALA A 113 0.98 -41.61 -31.89
C ALA A 113 0.33 -43.02 -31.87
N GLU A 114 -0.80 -43.16 -31.19
CA GLU A 114 -1.59 -44.40 -31.18
C GLU A 114 -2.10 -44.78 -32.57
N ASN A 115 -2.51 -43.81 -33.39
CA ASN A 115 -2.98 -44.05 -34.76
C ASN A 115 -1.85 -44.29 -35.78
N THR A 116 -0.65 -43.73 -35.58
CA THR A 116 0.47 -43.84 -36.53
C THR A 116 1.54 -44.84 -36.11
N SER A 117 1.46 -45.41 -34.91
CA SER A 117 2.52 -46.23 -34.28
C SER A 117 3.86 -45.48 -34.12
N ASP A 118 3.83 -44.14 -34.08
CA ASP A 118 4.99 -43.32 -33.74
C ASP A 118 5.20 -43.29 -32.22
N GLU A 119 6.44 -43.06 -31.77
CA GLU A 119 6.73 -42.86 -30.35
C GLU A 119 6.11 -41.55 -29.84
N PRO A 120 5.44 -41.56 -28.67
CA PRO A 120 4.88 -40.35 -28.09
C PRO A 120 5.98 -39.35 -27.74
N ALA A 121 5.70 -38.05 -27.91
CA ALA A 121 6.68 -37.02 -27.61
C ALA A 121 7.17 -37.07 -26.15
N GLU A 122 8.45 -36.82 -25.90
CA GLU A 122 8.99 -36.71 -24.54
C GLU A 122 8.56 -35.38 -23.87
N GLY A 123 8.34 -35.41 -22.56
CA GLY A 123 7.94 -34.23 -21.78
C GLY A 123 6.95 -34.54 -20.66
N LEU A 124 6.44 -33.50 -20.00
CA LEU A 124 5.44 -33.64 -18.93
C LEU A 124 4.17 -34.32 -19.45
N SER A 125 3.59 -35.20 -18.63
CA SER A 125 2.28 -35.81 -18.89
C SER A 125 1.15 -34.79 -18.80
N ARG A 126 0.00 -35.13 -19.37
CA ARG A 126 -1.26 -34.38 -19.27
C ARG A 126 -1.62 -34.05 -17.81
N GLU A 127 -1.63 -35.05 -16.93
CA GLU A 127 -1.87 -34.88 -15.49
C GLU A 127 -0.89 -33.90 -14.83
N GLN A 128 0.39 -33.93 -15.22
CA GLN A 128 1.38 -32.99 -14.68
C GLN A 128 1.17 -31.56 -15.18
N LEU A 129 0.75 -31.38 -16.44
CA LEU A 129 0.48 -30.07 -17.02
C LEU A 129 -0.78 -29.43 -16.41
N THR A 130 -1.85 -30.20 -16.31
CA THR A 130 -3.12 -29.78 -15.69
C THR A 130 -2.93 -29.47 -14.20
N GLY A 131 -2.25 -30.35 -13.45
CA GLY A 131 -1.95 -30.09 -12.05
C GLY A 131 -1.10 -28.82 -11.84
N ARG A 132 -0.20 -28.50 -12.77
CA ARG A 132 0.56 -27.24 -12.73
C ARG A 132 -0.29 -26.03 -13.10
N ALA A 133 -1.24 -26.16 -14.04
CA ALA A 133 -2.19 -25.11 -14.37
C ALA A 133 -3.10 -24.78 -13.17
N ASP A 134 -3.56 -25.80 -12.44
CA ASP A 134 -4.38 -25.65 -11.23
C ASP A 134 -3.62 -24.88 -10.14
N VAL A 135 -2.39 -25.29 -9.82
CA VAL A 135 -1.55 -24.56 -8.84
C VAL A 135 -1.32 -23.12 -9.27
N THR A 136 -1.07 -22.88 -10.57
CA THR A 136 -0.87 -21.52 -11.08
C THR A 136 -2.15 -20.66 -10.96
N ARG A 137 -3.33 -21.27 -11.13
CA ARG A 137 -4.63 -20.62 -10.90
C ARG A 137 -4.86 -20.30 -9.42
N ASP A 138 -4.49 -21.21 -8.53
CA ASP A 138 -4.57 -20.98 -7.08
C ASP A 138 -3.64 -19.85 -6.64
N ASP A 139 -2.41 -19.81 -7.16
CA ASP A 139 -1.47 -18.71 -6.92
C ASP A 139 -2.04 -17.38 -7.43
N ALA A 140 -2.62 -17.36 -8.64
CA ALA A 140 -3.27 -16.16 -9.18
C ALA A 140 -4.44 -15.70 -8.30
N ALA A 141 -5.26 -16.63 -7.81
CA ALA A 141 -6.40 -16.33 -6.94
C ALA A 141 -5.95 -15.75 -5.59
N ASN A 142 -4.89 -16.30 -5.00
CA ASN A 142 -4.31 -15.80 -3.75
C ASN A 142 -3.76 -14.38 -3.92
N THR A 143 -3.04 -14.11 -5.02
CA THR A 143 -2.53 -12.76 -5.33
C THR A 143 -3.68 -11.77 -5.52
N TYR A 144 -4.70 -12.15 -6.29
CA TYR A 144 -5.88 -11.33 -6.55
C TYR A 144 -6.69 -11.04 -5.27
N ASP A 145 -6.95 -12.04 -4.43
CA ASP A 145 -7.66 -11.87 -3.16
C ASP A 145 -6.89 -10.96 -2.20
N SER A 146 -5.55 -11.05 -2.16
CA SER A 146 -4.73 -10.16 -1.34
C SER A 146 -4.90 -8.68 -1.76
N ALA A 147 -5.02 -8.41 -3.05
CA ALA A 147 -5.28 -7.07 -3.57
C ALA A 147 -6.70 -6.59 -3.23
N GLY A 148 -7.71 -7.43 -3.48
CA GLY A 148 -9.11 -7.12 -3.16
C GLY A 148 -9.36 -6.91 -1.66
N ARG A 149 -8.69 -7.67 -0.79
CA ARG A 149 -8.71 -7.47 0.66
C ARG A 149 -8.13 -6.12 1.07
N ARG A 150 -7.01 -5.69 0.49
CA ARG A 150 -6.42 -4.37 0.76
C ARG A 150 -7.34 -3.23 0.33
N GLU A 151 -7.94 -3.34 -0.86
CA GLU A 151 -8.87 -2.33 -1.37
C GLU A 151 -10.15 -2.24 -0.52
N SER A 152 -10.74 -3.37 -0.16
CA SER A 152 -11.93 -3.39 0.71
C SER A 152 -11.63 -2.85 2.11
N TYR A 153 -10.47 -3.18 2.68
CA TYR A 153 -10.02 -2.62 3.96
C TYR A 153 -9.80 -1.11 3.88
N ALA A 154 -9.18 -0.62 2.81
CA ALA A 154 -9.00 0.81 2.57
C ALA A 154 -10.35 1.54 2.45
N ALA A 155 -11.29 1.00 1.67
CA ALA A 155 -12.62 1.57 1.51
C ALA A 155 -13.43 1.57 2.82
N ASP A 156 -13.36 0.52 3.63
CA ASP A 156 -14.02 0.46 4.94
C ASP A 156 -13.43 1.49 5.91
N MET A 157 -12.11 1.65 5.89
CA MET A 157 -11.42 2.67 6.66
C MET A 157 -11.80 4.09 6.26
N GLU A 158 -11.93 4.38 4.96
CA GLU A 158 -12.41 5.69 4.47
C GLU A 158 -13.86 5.98 4.88
N LYS A 159 -14.69 4.95 5.02
CA LYS A 159 -16.07 5.06 5.49
C LYS A 159 -16.17 5.18 7.02
N SER A 160 -15.17 4.70 7.74
CA SER A 160 -15.11 4.75 9.19
C SER A 160 -14.77 6.16 9.68
N SER A 161 -15.43 6.64 10.75
CA SER A 161 -15.13 7.93 11.37
C SER A 161 -13.89 7.87 12.29
N VAL A 162 -12.92 7.03 11.94
CA VAL A 162 -11.68 6.86 12.70
C VAL A 162 -10.79 8.08 12.48
N ASP A 163 -10.00 8.44 13.49
CA ASP A 163 -9.00 9.50 13.37
C ASP A 163 -8.11 9.26 12.11
N PRO A 164 -7.90 10.27 11.25
CA PRO A 164 -7.16 10.10 10.01
C PRO A 164 -5.72 9.59 10.18
N GLN A 165 -5.04 9.91 11.30
CA GLN A 165 -3.70 9.38 11.56
C GLN A 165 -3.78 7.89 11.91
N LEU A 166 -4.73 7.52 12.76
CA LEU A 166 -4.95 6.13 13.14
C LEU A 166 -5.37 5.26 11.94
N GLN A 167 -6.19 5.80 11.05
CA GLN A 167 -6.57 5.17 9.79
C GLN A 167 -5.32 4.83 8.96
N ARG A 168 -4.39 5.77 8.79
CA ARG A 168 -3.15 5.56 8.02
C ARG A 168 -2.24 4.52 8.64
N VAL A 169 -2.00 4.59 9.95
CA VAL A 169 -1.17 3.60 10.66
C VAL A 169 -1.73 2.20 10.43
N ARG A 170 -3.05 2.06 10.43
CA ARG A 170 -3.72 0.79 10.17
C ARG A 170 -3.60 0.32 8.73
N LEU A 171 -3.74 1.22 7.74
CA LEU A 171 -3.53 0.88 6.33
C LEU A 171 -2.09 0.41 6.06
N VAL A 172 -1.09 1.09 6.65
CA VAL A 172 0.32 0.69 6.55
C VAL A 172 0.55 -0.67 7.21
N ALA A 173 -0.03 -0.91 8.39
CA ALA A 173 0.09 -2.18 9.06
C ALA A 173 -0.60 -3.34 8.32
N ASP A 174 -1.76 -3.11 7.71
CA ASP A 174 -2.45 -4.13 6.89
C ASP A 174 -1.62 -4.48 5.64
N ARG A 175 -1.02 -3.49 4.99
CA ARG A 175 -0.07 -3.69 3.89
C ARG A 175 1.10 -4.58 4.31
N GLU A 176 1.75 -4.28 5.44
CA GLU A 176 2.88 -5.10 5.93
C GLU A 176 2.43 -6.52 6.32
N ASN A 177 1.26 -6.67 6.92
CA ASN A 177 0.69 -7.99 7.27
C ASN A 177 0.22 -8.79 6.04
N GLY A 178 -0.09 -8.14 4.92
CA GLY A 178 -0.48 -8.76 3.65
C GLY A 178 0.70 -9.19 2.78
N THR A 179 1.94 -8.94 3.21
CA THR A 179 3.14 -9.33 2.48
C THR A 179 3.28 -10.86 2.47
N HIS A 180 3.30 -11.49 1.28
CA HIS A 180 3.46 -12.93 1.15
C HIS A 180 4.76 -13.41 1.86
N PRO A 181 4.79 -14.59 2.52
CA PRO A 181 5.97 -15.06 3.25
C PRO A 181 7.28 -15.01 2.45
N ASN A 182 7.24 -15.29 1.14
CA ASN A 182 8.42 -15.18 0.28
C ASN A 182 8.96 -13.75 0.15
N ALA A 183 8.07 -12.75 0.13
CA ALA A 183 8.48 -11.33 0.09
C ALA A 183 9.02 -10.88 1.45
N ALA A 184 8.47 -11.37 2.57
CA ALA A 184 9.01 -11.14 3.91
C ALA A 184 10.45 -11.67 4.07
N VAL A 185 10.79 -12.80 3.42
CA VAL A 185 12.14 -13.38 3.44
C VAL A 185 13.09 -12.69 2.44
N ALA A 186 12.56 -12.13 1.35
CA ALA A 186 13.35 -11.35 0.37
C ALA A 186 13.81 -10.00 0.92
N THR A 187 13.05 -9.40 1.85
CA THR A 187 13.52 -8.24 2.60
C THR A 187 14.64 -8.66 3.57
N LYS A 188 15.82 -8.05 3.45
CA LYS A 188 16.89 -8.25 4.46
C LYS A 188 16.30 -7.95 5.84
N PRO A 189 16.50 -8.81 6.86
CA PRO A 189 15.94 -8.57 8.18
C PRO A 189 16.41 -7.20 8.69
N GLY A 190 15.47 -6.26 8.80
CA GLY A 190 15.70 -4.98 9.45
C GLY A 190 16.17 -5.24 10.89
N LYS A 191 17.10 -4.41 11.38
CA LYS A 191 17.66 -4.53 12.73
C LYS A 191 16.53 -4.71 13.74
N GLN A 192 16.44 -5.89 14.34
CA GLN A 192 15.49 -6.18 15.42
C GLN A 192 15.59 -5.07 16.46
N ALA A 193 14.44 -4.48 16.81
CA ALA A 193 14.37 -3.53 17.91
C ALA A 193 14.89 -4.23 19.17
N LYS A 194 16.05 -3.78 19.65
CA LYS A 194 16.70 -4.36 20.82
C LYS A 194 15.75 -4.21 21.99
N ALA A 195 15.26 -5.34 22.52
CA ALA A 195 14.45 -5.37 23.72
C ALA A 195 15.16 -4.56 24.81
N ARG A 196 14.55 -3.44 25.22
CA ARG A 196 15.01 -2.72 26.40
C ARG A 196 14.72 -3.64 27.57
N ASN A 197 15.77 -4.21 28.16
CA ASN A 197 15.67 -4.97 29.41
C ASN A 197 15.04 -4.05 30.46
N GLY A 198 13.72 -4.16 30.62
CA GLY A 198 13.00 -3.59 31.74
C GLY A 198 13.48 -4.28 32.99
N SER A 199 14.09 -3.49 33.88
CA SER A 199 14.36 -3.80 35.27
C SER A 199 13.32 -4.75 35.87
N GLN A 200 13.80 -5.84 36.47
CA GLN A 200 13.00 -6.82 37.21
C GLN A 200 11.94 -6.13 38.07
N SER A 201 10.67 -6.43 37.82
CA SER A 201 9.62 -6.28 38.81
C SER A 201 9.44 -7.65 39.48
N PRO A 202 9.55 -7.74 40.82
CA PRO A 202 9.50 -9.03 41.50
C PRO A 202 8.05 -9.54 41.60
N GLY A 203 7.86 -10.78 41.13
CA GLY A 203 6.90 -11.74 41.71
C GLY A 203 5.41 -11.53 41.42
N LEU A 204 4.90 -12.17 40.36
CA LEU A 204 3.58 -12.80 40.41
C LEU A 204 3.75 -14.31 40.19
N GLN A 205 3.97 -15.04 41.28
CA GLN A 205 3.76 -16.48 41.31
C GLN A 205 2.28 -16.77 41.08
N ARG A 206 1.94 -17.33 39.92
CA ARG A 206 0.66 -18.02 39.75
C ARG A 206 0.79 -19.41 40.38
N GLU A 207 0.30 -19.56 41.60
CA GLU A 207 0.07 -20.87 42.21
C GLU A 207 -0.93 -21.64 41.34
N ARG A 208 -0.48 -22.73 40.73
CA ARG A 208 -1.39 -23.73 40.14
C ARG A 208 -1.90 -24.60 41.27
N GLY A 209 -3.18 -24.43 41.59
CA GLY A 209 -3.89 -25.27 42.55
C GLY A 209 -3.90 -26.75 42.17
N GLY A 210 -3.47 -27.57 43.11
CA GLY A 210 -4.00 -28.88 43.51
C GLY A 210 -4.43 -29.89 42.42
N LEU A 211 -3.60 -30.90 42.21
CA LEU A 211 -4.05 -32.26 41.89
C LEU A 211 -3.58 -33.18 43.02
N SER A 212 -4.44 -33.36 44.02
CA SER A 212 -4.27 -34.41 45.04
C SER A 212 -4.72 -35.75 44.46
N ARG A 213 -3.84 -36.75 44.57
CA ARG A 213 -4.16 -38.17 44.46
C ARG A 213 -4.49 -38.72 45.83
#